data_AF-A0A6J6NGK3-F1
#
_entry.id   AF-A0A6J6NGK3-F1
#
_cell.length_a   1.000
_cell.length_b   1.000
_cell.length_c   1.000
_cell.angle_alpha   90.00
_cell.angle_beta   90.00
_cell.angle_gamma   90.00
#
_symmetry.space_group_name_H-M   'P 1'
#
loop_
_entity.id
_entity.type
_entity.pdbx_description
1 polymer ?
#
loop_
_entity_poly.entity_id
_entity_poly.type
_entity_poly.pdbx_seq_one_letter_code
_entity_poly.pdbx_strand_id
1 'polypeptide(L)'
;MFAMIATISRNLTRSGLVLTCVGDTYWEVRKTGEAELIAKIGLKDFKETGPSAFLEVEQHLTGSMAWIAEAIRAVMDYAFDELKLGKISVRASVEQLSLLAALEDYGFVEKSRSHEGKKIRLVADRWDYIRSLAETEMLEKLEDREWSFGFDSGRRRAGLCSYNDKKITVSKYLALVHSVDDVMQTVLHEIAHALCGPKEGHGKKWLATAKRIGYRNDKYTGEEIAQVYAPYKGLCPNGHEHYRYQRPKRLYSCHHCASGFNKLYMIDWVARAS
;
A
#
# COMPACT_ATOMS: atom_id res chain seq x y z
N MET A 1 29.27 12.76 7.05
CA MET A 1 27.98 12.59 7.74
C MET A 1 27.72 11.09 7.76
N PHE A 2 27.81 10.45 8.93
CA PHE A 2 27.62 8.99 9.03
C PHE A 2 26.21 8.65 8.55
N ALA A 3 26.11 7.73 7.58
CA ALA A 3 24.86 7.19 7.09
C ALA A 3 24.13 6.49 8.24
N MET A 4 22.94 6.98 8.61
CA MET A 4 22.08 6.23 9.52
C MET A 4 21.55 5.03 8.75
N ILE A 5 22.12 3.85 9.02
CA ILE A 5 21.53 2.58 8.60
C ILE A 5 20.08 2.57 9.10
N ALA A 6 19.13 2.31 8.20
CA ALA A 6 17.71 2.21 8.57
C ALA A 6 17.59 1.20 9.72
N THR A 7 17.17 1.68 10.88
CA THR A 7 17.10 0.90 12.12
C THR A 7 15.65 0.55 12.39
N ILE A 8 15.38 -0.72 12.67
CA ILE A 8 14.09 -1.14 13.18
C ILE A 8 13.95 -0.62 14.61
N SER A 9 12.97 0.26 14.84
CA SER A 9 12.79 0.95 16.12
C SER A 9 11.37 0.84 16.68
N ARG A 10 10.48 0.13 15.98
CA ARG A 10 9.05 0.10 16.29
C ARG A 10 8.51 -1.32 16.39
N ASN A 11 7.89 -1.62 17.53
CA ASN A 11 7.08 -2.83 17.70
C ASN A 11 5.87 -2.78 16.75
N LEU A 12 5.55 -3.91 16.13
CA LEU A 12 4.42 -4.03 15.22
C LEU A 12 3.35 -4.93 15.83
N THR A 13 2.12 -4.79 15.37
CA THR A 13 1.00 -5.65 15.76
C THR A 13 0.16 -5.99 14.55
N ARG A 14 -0.26 -7.24 14.42
CA ARG A 14 -1.14 -7.66 13.33
C ARG A 14 -1.88 -8.94 13.66
N SER A 15 -3.19 -8.99 13.41
CA SER A 15 -3.99 -10.22 13.47
C SER A 15 -3.82 -11.02 14.78
N GLY A 16 -3.74 -10.32 15.92
CA GLY A 16 -3.50 -10.94 17.23
C GLY A 16 -2.04 -11.32 17.52
N LEU A 17 -1.10 -10.90 16.68
CA LEU A 17 0.35 -11.03 16.88
C LEU A 17 0.95 -9.72 17.41
N VAL A 18 2.00 -9.88 18.21
CA VAL A 18 2.91 -8.83 18.65
C VAL A 18 4.30 -9.16 18.11
N LEU A 19 4.88 -8.21 17.38
CA LEU A 19 6.23 -8.26 16.84
C LEU A 19 7.08 -7.29 17.65
N THR A 20 7.91 -7.82 18.54
CA THR A 20 8.73 -7.00 19.45
C THR A 20 10.12 -6.83 18.87
N CYS A 21 10.61 -5.59 18.74
CA CYS A 21 11.95 -5.32 18.24
C CYS A 21 13.01 -5.99 19.12
N VAL A 22 13.97 -6.66 18.49
CA VAL A 22 15.14 -7.23 19.15
C VAL A 22 16.38 -6.81 18.38
N GLY A 23 17.17 -5.92 18.99
CA GLY A 23 18.25 -5.22 18.30
C GLY A 23 17.73 -4.32 17.18
N ASP A 24 18.57 -4.09 16.18
CA ASP A 24 18.34 -3.06 15.15
C ASP A 24 17.73 -3.62 13.85
N THR A 25 17.62 -4.94 13.72
CA THR A 25 17.28 -5.60 12.43
C THR A 25 16.18 -6.65 12.52
N TYR A 26 15.60 -6.90 13.70
CA TYR A 26 14.67 -8.02 13.89
C TYR A 26 13.47 -7.70 14.77
N TRP A 27 12.43 -8.52 14.58
CA TRP A 27 11.32 -8.69 15.49
C TRP A 27 11.20 -10.15 15.93
N GLU A 28 10.90 -10.35 17.20
CA GLU A 28 10.37 -11.61 17.72
C GLU A 28 8.85 -11.60 17.63
N VAL A 29 8.30 -12.65 17.02
CA VAL A 29 6.87 -12.81 16.76
C VAL A 29 6.23 -13.71 17.81
N ARG A 30 5.21 -13.20 18.50
CA ARG A 30 4.39 -13.96 19.47
C ARG A 30 2.92 -13.65 19.26
N LYS A 31 2.02 -14.53 19.73
CA LYS A 31 0.62 -14.16 19.90
C LYS A 31 0.45 -13.23 21.10
N THR A 32 -0.55 -12.35 21.04
CA THR A 32 -0.88 -11.45 22.14
C THR A 32 -1.18 -12.25 23.40
N GLY A 33 -0.41 -11.99 24.47
CA GLY A 33 -0.58 -12.65 25.76
C GLY A 33 0.09 -14.03 25.88
N GLU A 34 0.77 -14.52 24.84
CA GLU A 34 1.50 -15.79 24.86
C GLU A 34 3.02 -15.55 24.90
N ALA A 35 3.74 -16.39 25.65
CA ALA A 35 5.20 -16.31 25.79
C ALA A 35 5.96 -17.09 24.69
N GLU A 36 5.30 -18.06 24.06
CA GLU A 36 5.90 -18.94 23.06
C GLU A 36 6.32 -18.16 21.81
N LEU A 37 7.58 -18.35 21.41
CA LEU A 37 8.14 -17.69 20.23
C LEU A 37 7.72 -18.46 18.96
N ILE A 38 7.01 -17.77 18.06
CA ILE A 38 6.56 -18.34 16.80
C ILE A 38 7.68 -18.29 15.75
N ALA A 39 8.27 -17.12 15.60
CA ALA A 39 9.31 -16.84 14.62
C ALA A 39 10.13 -15.62 15.01
N LYS A 40 11.28 -15.47 14.35
CA LYS A 40 12.04 -14.23 14.31
C LYS A 40 12.09 -13.77 12.85
N ILE A 41 11.69 -12.52 12.61
CA ILE A 41 11.62 -11.95 11.25
C ILE A 41 12.42 -10.67 11.23
N GLY A 42 13.21 -10.43 10.20
CA GLY A 42 14.09 -9.26 10.14
C GLY A 42 14.25 -8.67 8.77
N LEU A 43 14.74 -7.43 8.74
CA LEU A 43 15.22 -6.74 7.55
C LEU A 43 16.71 -6.44 7.72
N LYS A 44 17.52 -6.91 6.77
CA LYS A 44 18.99 -6.79 6.77
C LYS A 44 19.52 -6.25 5.44
N ASP A 45 20.83 -6.06 5.38
CA ASP A 45 21.55 -5.70 4.14
C ASP A 45 20.95 -4.47 3.45
N PHE A 46 20.64 -3.43 4.24
CA PHE A 46 20.05 -2.20 3.74
C PHE A 46 20.96 -1.52 2.70
N LYS A 47 20.37 -1.10 1.59
CA LYS A 47 21.04 -0.33 0.53
C LYS A 47 20.30 0.98 0.31
N GLU A 48 21.02 2.09 0.31
CA GLU A 48 20.43 3.44 0.16
C GLU A 48 20.17 3.82 -1.31
N THR A 49 21.10 3.48 -2.22
CA THR A 49 20.92 3.72 -3.66
C THR A 49 19.93 2.70 -4.24
N GLY A 50 18.66 3.10 -4.32
CA GLY A 50 17.54 2.20 -4.53
C GLY A 50 17.17 1.49 -3.22
N PRO A 51 16.49 2.20 -2.29
CA PRO A 51 16.18 1.73 -0.95
C PRO A 51 15.72 0.28 -0.96
N SER A 52 16.48 -0.63 -0.36
CA SER A 52 16.14 -2.05 -0.36
C SER A 52 16.75 -2.78 0.82
N ALA A 53 16.16 -3.92 1.16
CA ALA A 53 16.61 -4.79 2.23
C ALA A 53 16.36 -6.26 1.90
N PHE A 54 16.98 -7.15 2.67
CA PHE A 54 16.71 -8.58 2.68
C PHE A 54 15.81 -8.94 3.86
N LEU A 55 14.67 -9.56 3.57
CA LEU A 55 13.82 -10.23 4.53
C LEU A 55 14.47 -11.54 4.95
N GLU A 56 14.52 -11.78 6.27
CA GLU A 56 14.94 -13.03 6.89
C GLU A 56 13.80 -13.56 7.75
N VAL A 57 13.53 -14.86 7.66
CA VAL A 57 12.45 -15.54 8.39
C VAL A 57 13.03 -16.78 9.05
N GLU A 58 13.08 -16.78 10.37
CA GLU A 58 13.50 -17.88 11.22
C GLU A 58 12.26 -18.45 11.91
N GLN A 59 11.78 -19.62 11.48
CA GLN A 59 10.64 -20.30 12.09
C GLN A 59 11.06 -21.06 13.34
N HIS A 60 10.38 -20.82 14.46
CA HIS A 60 10.66 -21.47 15.75
C HIS A 60 9.55 -22.44 16.18
N LEU A 61 8.33 -22.30 15.66
CA LEU A 61 7.20 -23.18 15.96
C LEU A 61 6.69 -23.90 14.70
N THR A 62 6.61 -25.23 14.71
CA THR A 62 6.05 -26.02 13.59
C THR A 62 4.55 -25.77 13.43
N GLY A 63 4.04 -25.76 12.19
CA GLY A 63 2.62 -25.52 11.93
C GLY A 63 2.16 -24.06 12.12
N SER A 64 3.10 -23.13 12.32
CA SER A 64 2.80 -21.71 12.55
C SER A 64 2.80 -20.83 11.29
N MET A 65 2.83 -21.42 10.09
CA MET A 65 3.03 -20.68 8.84
C MET A 65 2.00 -19.57 8.61
N ALA A 66 0.72 -19.80 8.96
CA ALA A 66 -0.31 -18.75 8.84
C ALA A 66 0.02 -17.52 9.70
N TRP A 67 0.53 -17.71 10.91
CA TRP A 67 0.98 -16.62 11.79
C TRP A 67 2.24 -15.94 11.25
N ILE A 68 3.17 -16.72 10.71
CA ILE A 68 4.38 -16.18 10.09
C ILE A 68 4.03 -15.35 8.85
N ALA A 69 3.07 -15.78 8.03
CA ALA A 69 2.58 -15.02 6.88
C ALA A 69 2.02 -13.66 7.33
N GLU A 70 1.15 -13.64 8.35
CA GLU A 70 0.67 -12.38 8.94
C GLU A 70 1.80 -11.51 9.49
N ALA A 71 2.84 -12.10 10.07
CA ALA A 71 4.01 -11.35 10.52
C ALA A 71 4.85 -10.79 9.35
N ILE A 72 5.05 -11.55 8.27
CA ILE A 72 5.69 -11.08 7.03
C ILE A 72 4.91 -9.89 6.49
N ARG A 73 3.58 -9.99 6.44
CA ARG A 73 2.69 -8.92 6.01
C ARG A 73 2.88 -7.64 6.84
N ALA A 74 2.95 -7.75 8.17
CA ALA A 74 3.23 -6.59 9.03
C ALA A 74 4.59 -5.94 8.75
N VAL A 75 5.62 -6.77 8.52
CA VAL A 75 6.97 -6.31 8.18
C VAL A 75 7.01 -5.64 6.79
N MET A 76 6.27 -6.16 5.81
CA MET A 76 6.17 -5.56 4.47
C MET A 76 5.44 -4.22 4.49
N ASP A 77 4.34 -4.10 5.25
CA ASP A 77 3.65 -2.83 5.48
C ASP A 77 4.64 -1.79 6.04
N TYR A 78 5.34 -2.14 7.12
CA TYR A 78 6.36 -1.26 7.71
C TYR A 78 7.49 -0.91 6.72
N ALA A 79 7.98 -1.88 5.97
CA ALA A 79 9.07 -1.68 5.02
C ALA A 79 8.71 -0.71 3.89
N PHE A 80 7.50 -0.82 3.33
CA PHE A 80 7.11 0.04 2.23
C PHE A 80 6.51 1.37 2.69
N ASP A 81 5.78 1.39 3.80
CA ASP A 81 5.09 2.60 4.27
C ASP A 81 5.98 3.47 5.17
N GLU A 82 6.80 2.89 6.04
CA GLU A 82 7.62 3.66 6.99
C GLU A 82 9.06 3.80 6.48
N LEU A 83 9.70 2.70 6.08
CA LEU A 83 11.08 2.73 5.59
C LEU A 83 11.19 3.18 4.12
N LYS A 84 10.06 3.29 3.41
CA LYS A 84 9.99 3.69 2.00
C LYS A 84 10.93 2.88 1.09
N LEU A 85 11.06 1.58 1.37
CA LEU A 85 11.88 0.70 0.52
C LEU A 85 11.29 0.63 -0.90
N GLY A 86 12.14 0.63 -1.90
CA GLY A 86 11.76 0.38 -3.30
C GLY A 86 11.55 -1.11 -3.59
N LYS A 87 12.23 -2.01 -2.87
CA LYS A 87 12.05 -3.47 -3.00
C LYS A 87 12.57 -4.23 -1.79
N ILE A 88 12.06 -5.46 -1.62
CA ILE A 88 12.50 -6.42 -0.60
C ILE A 88 12.93 -7.70 -1.30
N SER A 89 14.08 -8.24 -0.90
CA SER A 89 14.56 -9.55 -1.38
C SER A 89 14.48 -10.58 -0.26
N VAL A 90 14.32 -11.86 -0.58
CA VAL A 90 14.37 -12.95 0.39
C VAL A 90 15.13 -14.13 -0.22
N ARG A 91 15.84 -14.89 0.61
CA ARG A 91 16.43 -16.17 0.21
C ARG A 91 15.78 -17.28 1.02
N ALA A 92 15.28 -18.29 0.33
CA ALA A 92 14.66 -19.45 0.95
C ALA A 92 15.18 -20.74 0.31
N SER A 93 15.17 -21.84 1.08
CA SER A 93 15.40 -23.18 0.54
C SER A 93 14.19 -23.62 -0.30
N VAL A 94 14.42 -24.38 -1.37
CA VAL A 94 13.35 -25.00 -2.17
C VAL A 94 12.50 -25.98 -1.36
N GLU A 95 13.01 -26.46 -0.23
CA GLU A 95 12.31 -27.37 0.69
C GLU A 95 11.33 -26.62 1.62
N GLN A 96 11.44 -25.30 1.74
CA GLN A 96 10.55 -24.48 2.58
C GLN A 96 9.25 -24.13 1.84
N LEU A 97 8.54 -25.14 1.32
CA LEU A 97 7.38 -24.97 0.43
C LEU A 97 6.30 -24.02 1.00
N SER A 98 5.98 -24.13 2.29
CA SER A 98 4.98 -23.27 2.92
C SER A 98 5.42 -21.81 3.02
N LEU A 99 6.71 -21.55 3.23
CA LEU A 99 7.24 -20.19 3.23
C LEU A 99 7.24 -19.62 1.81
N LEU A 100 7.58 -20.44 0.82
CA LEU A 100 7.56 -20.01 -0.59
C LEU A 100 6.16 -19.61 -1.04
N ALA A 101 5.14 -20.42 -0.72
CA ALA A 101 3.74 -20.09 -1.00
C ALA A 101 3.33 -18.77 -0.32
N ALA A 102 3.65 -18.60 0.97
CA ALA A 102 3.33 -17.36 1.69
C ALA A 102 4.03 -16.12 1.11
N LEU A 103 5.25 -16.28 0.55
CA LEU A 103 5.96 -15.19 -0.11
C LEU A 103 5.31 -14.86 -1.47
N GLU A 104 4.91 -15.86 -2.25
CA GLU A 104 4.19 -15.67 -3.52
C GLU A 104 2.86 -14.92 -3.30
N ASP A 105 2.13 -15.24 -2.24
CA ASP A 105 0.89 -14.54 -1.84
C ASP A 105 1.11 -13.04 -1.54
N TYR A 106 2.36 -12.63 -1.27
CA TYR A 106 2.74 -11.24 -1.07
C TYR A 106 3.56 -10.65 -2.23
N GLY A 107 3.50 -11.27 -3.41
CA GLY A 107 4.07 -10.73 -4.64
C GLY A 107 5.57 -10.96 -4.81
N PHE A 108 6.17 -11.84 -4.02
CA PHE A 108 7.56 -12.22 -4.24
C PHE A 108 7.68 -13.11 -5.47
N VAL A 109 8.48 -12.67 -6.44
CA VAL A 109 8.76 -13.41 -7.68
C VAL A 109 10.19 -13.93 -7.67
N GLU A 110 10.39 -15.19 -8.07
CA GLU A 110 11.72 -15.77 -8.24
C GLU A 110 12.55 -14.95 -9.24
N LYS A 111 13.78 -14.56 -8.84
CA LYS A 111 14.73 -13.84 -9.71
C LYS A 111 15.98 -14.63 -10.05
N SER A 112 16.37 -15.59 -9.20
CA SER A 112 17.57 -16.39 -9.40
C SER A 112 17.60 -17.59 -8.46
N ARG A 113 18.26 -18.67 -8.88
CA ARG A 113 18.60 -19.83 -8.03
C ARG A 113 20.10 -19.92 -7.77
N SER A 114 20.50 -20.55 -6.68
CA SER A 114 21.88 -20.98 -6.45
C SER A 114 22.33 -21.98 -7.53
N HIS A 115 23.64 -22.14 -7.73
CA HIS A 115 24.19 -23.08 -8.71
C HIS A 115 23.67 -24.52 -8.53
N GLU A 116 23.57 -25.00 -7.28
CA GLU A 116 23.01 -26.32 -6.96
C GLU A 116 21.47 -26.38 -6.98
N GLY A 117 20.78 -25.27 -7.28
CA GLY A 117 19.31 -25.20 -7.29
C GLY A 117 18.61 -25.23 -5.92
N LYS A 118 19.34 -25.43 -4.82
CA LYS A 118 18.79 -25.60 -3.46
C LYS A 118 18.24 -24.33 -2.82
N LYS A 119 18.75 -23.15 -3.19
CA LYS A 119 18.29 -21.86 -2.67
C LYS A 119 17.76 -20.99 -3.78
N ILE A 120 16.64 -20.32 -3.52
CA ILE A 120 16.03 -19.37 -4.44
C ILE A 120 16.02 -17.97 -3.83
N ARG A 121 16.22 -16.97 -4.68
CA ARG A 121 16.08 -15.56 -4.33
C ARG A 121 14.80 -15.04 -4.96
N LEU A 122 13.87 -14.60 -4.12
CA LEU A 122 12.66 -13.94 -4.55
C LEU A 122 12.73 -12.45 -4.25
N VAL A 123 11.97 -11.64 -4.99
CA VAL A 123 11.91 -10.19 -4.84
C VAL A 123 10.48 -9.72 -5.03
N ALA A 124 10.03 -8.82 -4.16
CA ALA A 124 8.79 -8.07 -4.30
C ALA A 124 9.10 -6.57 -4.24
N ASP A 125 8.49 -5.77 -5.13
CA ASP A 125 8.37 -4.34 -4.93
C ASP A 125 6.98 -3.96 -4.37
N ARG A 126 6.76 -2.68 -4.11
CA ARG A 126 5.47 -2.19 -3.59
C ARG A 126 4.30 -2.50 -4.54
N TRP A 127 4.54 -2.46 -5.85
CA TRP A 127 3.52 -2.68 -6.87
C TRP A 127 3.12 -4.14 -6.96
N ASP A 128 4.11 -5.04 -6.94
CA ASP A 128 3.91 -6.49 -6.87
C ASP A 128 3.12 -6.83 -5.61
N TYR A 129 3.51 -6.25 -4.47
CA TYR A 129 2.82 -6.45 -3.20
C TYR A 129 1.36 -5.97 -3.23
N ILE A 130 1.11 -4.72 -3.63
CA ILE A 130 -0.27 -4.19 -3.72
C ILE A 130 -1.12 -5.02 -4.69
N ARG A 131 -0.54 -5.43 -5.82
CA ARG A 131 -1.20 -6.28 -6.81
C ARG A 131 -1.63 -7.61 -6.19
N SER A 132 -0.71 -8.35 -5.57
CA SER A 132 -1.04 -9.66 -5.01
C SER A 132 -2.14 -9.58 -3.97
N LEU A 133 -2.14 -8.55 -3.13
CA LEU A 133 -3.21 -8.36 -2.15
C LEU A 133 -4.55 -8.06 -2.81
N ALA A 134 -4.56 -7.18 -3.81
CA ALA A 134 -5.77 -6.84 -4.52
C ALA A 134 -6.34 -8.06 -5.26
N GLU A 135 -5.48 -8.85 -5.88
CA GLU A 135 -5.85 -10.08 -6.58
C GLU A 135 -6.37 -11.15 -5.60
N THR A 136 -5.76 -11.31 -4.42
CA THR A 136 -6.28 -12.17 -3.35
C THR A 136 -7.66 -11.73 -2.87
N GLU A 137 -7.84 -10.44 -2.58
CA GLU A 137 -9.13 -9.88 -2.17
C GLU A 137 -10.21 -10.09 -3.24
N MET A 138 -9.86 -9.90 -4.51
CA MET A 138 -10.75 -10.16 -5.65
C MET A 138 -11.07 -11.66 -5.77
N LEU A 139 -10.09 -12.55 -5.60
CA LEU A 139 -10.28 -13.99 -5.67
C LEU A 139 -11.20 -14.50 -4.55
N GLU A 140 -11.08 -13.95 -3.35
CA GLU A 140 -11.95 -14.32 -2.24
C GLU A 140 -13.39 -13.85 -2.41
N LYS A 141 -13.59 -12.67 -3.01
CA LYS A 141 -14.87 -11.94 -2.93
C LYS A 141 -15.67 -11.99 -4.23
N LEU A 142 -15.03 -12.05 -5.39
CA LEU A 142 -15.69 -12.05 -6.69
C LEU A 142 -15.85 -13.47 -7.22
N GLU A 143 -17.08 -13.88 -7.53
CA GLU A 143 -17.36 -15.18 -8.14
C GLU A 143 -16.87 -15.23 -9.60
N ASP A 144 -17.00 -14.11 -10.32
CA ASP A 144 -16.58 -13.97 -11.71
C ASP A 144 -15.05 -13.82 -11.82
N ARG A 145 -14.41 -14.81 -12.43
CA ARG A 145 -12.95 -14.90 -12.57
C ARG A 145 -12.39 -14.13 -13.76
N GLU A 146 -13.24 -13.48 -14.56
CA GLU A 146 -12.78 -12.60 -15.64
C GLU A 146 -12.33 -11.22 -15.12
N TRP A 147 -12.63 -10.89 -13.86
CA TRP A 147 -12.17 -9.64 -13.27
C TRP A 147 -10.66 -9.61 -13.10
N SER A 148 -10.03 -8.52 -13.54
CA SER A 148 -8.59 -8.30 -13.44
C SER A 148 -8.23 -7.05 -12.65
N PHE A 149 -7.03 -7.04 -12.05
CA PHE A 149 -6.49 -5.90 -11.32
C PHE A 149 -5.41 -5.16 -12.12
N GLY A 150 -5.34 -3.84 -11.95
CA GLY A 150 -4.20 -3.07 -12.46
C GLY A 150 -4.04 -1.69 -11.84
N PHE A 151 -3.02 -0.98 -12.32
CA PHE A 151 -2.79 0.40 -11.94
C PHE A 151 -3.04 1.33 -13.13
N ASP A 152 -3.56 2.53 -12.86
CA ASP A 152 -3.78 3.57 -13.86
C ASP A 152 -3.14 4.92 -13.48
N SER A 153 -3.26 5.90 -14.37
CA SER A 153 -2.69 7.25 -14.20
C SER A 153 -3.72 8.30 -13.76
N GLY A 154 -4.80 7.88 -13.09
CA GLY A 154 -5.89 8.74 -12.64
C GLY A 154 -5.43 9.76 -11.59
N ARG A 155 -5.47 11.05 -11.90
CA ARG A 155 -5.00 12.12 -10.99
C ARG A 155 -6.09 12.72 -10.09
N ARG A 156 -7.36 12.35 -10.33
CA ARG A 156 -8.53 12.93 -9.65
C ARG A 156 -9.47 11.88 -9.05
N ARG A 157 -9.11 10.60 -9.19
CA ARG A 157 -9.84 9.46 -8.62
C ARG A 157 -8.83 8.48 -8.05
N ALA A 158 -9.21 7.87 -6.93
CA ALA A 158 -8.40 6.89 -6.23
C ALA A 158 -8.42 5.53 -6.96
N GLY A 159 -9.61 5.08 -7.36
CA GLY A 159 -9.82 3.83 -8.08
C GLY A 159 -10.79 3.95 -9.25
N LEU A 160 -11.06 2.83 -9.92
CA LEU A 160 -12.13 2.65 -10.91
C LEU A 160 -12.51 1.17 -11.03
N CYS A 161 -13.80 0.91 -11.02
CA CYS A 161 -14.42 -0.33 -11.46
C CYS A 161 -14.95 -0.19 -12.91
N SER A 162 -14.28 -0.80 -13.88
CA SER A 162 -14.75 -0.89 -15.28
C SER A 162 -15.50 -2.19 -15.50
N TYR A 163 -16.83 -2.13 -15.66
CA TYR A 163 -17.66 -3.29 -15.98
C TYR A 163 -17.46 -3.80 -17.40
N ASN A 164 -17.13 -2.90 -18.34
CA ASN A 164 -16.92 -3.26 -19.74
C ASN A 164 -15.65 -4.11 -19.90
N ASP A 165 -14.57 -3.69 -19.24
CA ASP A 165 -13.28 -4.39 -19.31
C ASP A 165 -13.13 -5.45 -18.21
N LYS A 166 -14.14 -5.61 -17.33
CA LYS A 166 -14.08 -6.35 -16.07
C LYS A 166 -12.75 -6.11 -15.34
N LYS A 167 -12.49 -4.83 -15.04
CA LYS A 167 -11.21 -4.40 -14.51
C LYS A 167 -11.37 -3.46 -13.34
N ILE A 168 -10.68 -3.77 -12.24
CA ILE A 168 -10.50 -2.88 -11.11
C ILE A 168 -9.12 -2.25 -11.21
N THR A 169 -9.07 -0.91 -11.13
CA THR A 169 -7.80 -0.20 -11.12
C THR A 169 -7.66 0.74 -9.94
N VAL A 170 -6.42 0.90 -9.49
CA VAL A 170 -6.01 1.93 -8.53
C VAL A 170 -5.07 2.93 -9.20
N SER A 171 -5.18 4.21 -8.85
CA SER A 171 -4.27 5.24 -9.32
C SER A 171 -2.85 5.02 -8.76
N LYS A 172 -1.85 5.05 -9.65
CA LYS A 172 -0.44 5.05 -9.24
C LYS A 172 -0.10 6.24 -8.33
N TYR A 173 -0.74 7.40 -8.57
CA TYR A 173 -0.49 8.60 -7.77
C TYR A 173 -1.03 8.43 -6.34
N LEU A 174 -2.19 7.79 -6.19
CA LEU A 174 -2.71 7.42 -4.87
C LEU A 174 -1.75 6.45 -4.16
N ALA A 175 -1.38 5.37 -4.85
CA ALA A 175 -0.60 4.29 -4.24
C ALA A 175 0.83 4.69 -3.79
N LEU A 176 1.35 5.80 -4.32
CA LEU A 176 2.64 6.34 -3.94
C LEU A 176 2.61 7.22 -2.68
N VAL A 177 1.49 7.88 -2.39
CA VAL A 177 1.40 8.83 -1.26
C VAL A 177 0.69 8.27 -0.05
N HIS A 178 -0.18 7.28 -0.25
CA HIS A 178 -0.92 6.63 0.83
C HIS A 178 -0.27 5.32 1.26
N SER A 179 -0.62 4.88 2.47
CA SER A 179 -0.19 3.59 3.02
C SER A 179 -0.75 2.42 2.19
N VAL A 180 -0.19 1.22 2.34
CA VAL A 180 -0.74 0.03 1.67
C VAL A 180 -2.17 -0.21 2.14
N ASP A 181 -2.46 -0.01 3.42
CA ASP A 181 -3.81 -0.18 3.99
C ASP A 181 -4.84 0.76 3.34
N ASP A 182 -4.50 2.05 3.20
CA ASP A 182 -5.37 3.03 2.52
C ASP A 182 -5.62 2.66 1.05
N VAL A 183 -4.59 2.16 0.36
CA VAL A 183 -4.72 1.66 -1.01
C VAL A 183 -5.68 0.47 -1.06
N MET A 184 -5.56 -0.46 -0.11
CA MET A 184 -6.48 -1.59 -0.02
C MET A 184 -7.92 -1.15 0.31
N GLN A 185 -8.13 -0.06 1.04
CA GLN A 185 -9.48 0.52 1.20
C GLN A 185 -10.06 1.01 -0.13
N THR A 186 -9.23 1.50 -1.04
CA THR A 186 -9.66 1.84 -2.41
C THR A 186 -9.98 0.57 -3.21
N VAL A 187 -9.17 -0.50 -3.07
CA VAL A 187 -9.47 -1.78 -3.72
C VAL A 187 -10.81 -2.34 -3.25
N LEU A 188 -11.07 -2.37 -1.94
CA LEU A 188 -12.35 -2.82 -1.37
C LEU A 188 -13.53 -1.97 -1.84
N HIS A 189 -13.34 -0.66 -2.00
CA HIS A 189 -14.33 0.24 -2.56
C HIS A 189 -14.75 -0.18 -3.98
N GLU A 190 -13.78 -0.47 -4.85
CA GLU A 190 -14.04 -0.88 -6.23
C GLU A 190 -14.57 -2.31 -6.33
N ILE A 191 -14.12 -3.23 -5.46
CA ILE A 191 -14.71 -4.59 -5.35
C ILE A 191 -16.18 -4.50 -4.96
N ALA A 192 -16.54 -3.60 -4.04
CA ALA A 192 -17.94 -3.40 -3.65
C ALA A 192 -18.80 -2.92 -4.82
N HIS A 193 -18.27 -2.09 -5.73
CA HIS A 193 -18.96 -1.76 -6.98
C HIS A 193 -19.17 -3.01 -7.83
N ALA A 194 -18.11 -3.77 -8.11
CA ALA A 194 -18.18 -4.99 -8.90
C ALA A 194 -19.25 -5.98 -8.37
N LEU A 195 -19.38 -6.11 -7.05
CA LEU A 195 -20.40 -6.94 -6.39
C LEU A 195 -21.83 -6.38 -6.49
N CYS A 196 -22.01 -5.05 -6.50
CA CYS A 196 -23.33 -4.43 -6.47
C CYS A 196 -23.96 -4.27 -7.86
N GLY A 197 -23.12 -4.06 -8.87
CA GLY A 197 -23.50 -3.81 -10.25
C GLY A 197 -23.57 -2.30 -10.60
N PRO A 198 -23.52 -1.97 -11.90
CA PRO A 198 -23.26 -0.61 -12.39
C PRO A 198 -24.35 0.42 -12.07
N LYS A 199 -25.55 -0.01 -11.69
CA LYS A 199 -26.70 0.88 -11.42
C LYS A 199 -26.77 1.38 -9.98
N GLU A 200 -26.03 0.78 -9.05
CA GLU A 200 -26.16 1.10 -7.63
C GLU A 200 -25.47 2.43 -7.24
N GLY A 201 -24.35 2.76 -7.88
CA GLY A 201 -23.49 3.86 -7.46
C GLY A 201 -23.07 3.71 -5.99
N HIS A 202 -22.91 4.82 -5.26
CA HIS A 202 -22.63 4.81 -3.81
C HIS A 202 -23.90 4.73 -2.94
N GLY A 203 -24.89 3.95 -3.38
CA GLY A 203 -26.17 3.78 -2.68
C GLY A 203 -26.08 2.96 -1.38
N LYS A 204 -27.24 2.74 -0.74
CA LYS A 204 -27.32 1.99 0.53
C LYS A 204 -26.83 0.55 0.39
N LYS A 205 -27.13 -0.13 -0.72
CA LYS A 205 -26.69 -1.51 -0.97
C LYS A 205 -25.18 -1.55 -1.16
N TRP A 206 -24.61 -0.58 -1.87
CA TRP A 206 -23.16 -0.44 -2.01
C TRP A 206 -22.49 -0.26 -0.65
N LEU A 207 -22.93 0.69 0.17
CA LEU A 207 -22.31 0.94 1.47
C LEU A 207 -22.40 -0.28 2.40
N ALA A 208 -23.55 -0.97 2.41
CA ALA A 208 -23.72 -2.20 3.17
C ALA A 208 -22.77 -3.31 2.70
N THR A 209 -22.61 -3.46 1.39
CA THR A 209 -21.73 -4.46 0.78
C THR A 209 -20.26 -4.14 1.05
N ALA A 210 -19.85 -2.88 0.85
CA ALA A 210 -18.51 -2.41 1.12
C ALA A 210 -18.11 -2.66 2.58
N LYS A 211 -18.96 -2.26 3.54
CA LYS A 211 -18.70 -2.49 4.97
C LYS A 211 -18.58 -3.98 5.31
N ARG A 212 -19.43 -4.82 4.71
CA ARG A 212 -19.39 -6.28 4.91
C ARG A 212 -18.07 -6.91 4.48
N ILE A 213 -17.40 -6.35 3.47
CA ILE A 213 -16.10 -6.83 3.00
C ILE A 213 -14.91 -6.09 3.64
N GLY A 214 -15.14 -5.33 4.71
CA GLY A 214 -14.07 -4.66 5.47
C GLY A 214 -13.75 -3.23 5.05
N TYR A 215 -14.52 -2.62 4.13
CA TYR A 215 -14.35 -1.20 3.82
C TYR A 215 -14.77 -0.34 5.02
N ARG A 216 -13.86 0.52 5.48
CA ARG A 216 -14.05 1.34 6.69
C ARG A 216 -14.82 2.63 6.44
N ASN A 217 -14.96 3.04 5.19
CA ASN A 217 -15.59 4.32 4.81
C ASN A 217 -14.88 5.54 5.44
N ASP A 218 -13.55 5.44 5.55
CA ASP A 218 -12.70 6.56 5.94
C ASP A 218 -12.73 7.63 4.85
N LYS A 219 -12.76 8.91 5.25
CA LYS A 219 -12.74 10.02 4.31
C LYS A 219 -11.32 10.23 3.80
N TYR A 220 -11.08 9.90 2.54
CA TYR A 220 -9.88 10.32 1.82
C TYR A 220 -10.21 11.54 0.97
N THR A 221 -9.46 12.62 1.16
CA THR A 221 -9.56 13.77 0.28
C THR A 221 -8.51 13.63 -0.83
N GLY A 222 -8.89 13.91 -2.07
CA GLY A 222 -7.92 14.01 -3.17
C GLY A 222 -6.94 15.19 -3.03
N GLU A 223 -7.05 15.96 -1.94
CA GLU A 223 -6.16 17.05 -1.62
C GLU A 223 -4.74 16.54 -1.46
N GLU A 224 -4.49 15.48 -0.68
CA GLU A 224 -3.15 14.93 -0.41
C GLU A 224 -2.39 14.58 -1.71
N ILE A 225 -3.04 13.88 -2.65
CA ILE A 225 -2.47 13.59 -3.97
C ILE A 225 -2.15 14.88 -4.73
N ALA A 226 -3.04 15.87 -4.66
CA ALA A 226 -2.85 17.16 -5.30
C ALA A 226 -1.74 17.98 -4.60
N GLN A 227 -1.59 17.89 -3.28
CA GLN A 227 -0.52 18.55 -2.53
C GLN A 227 0.85 18.05 -2.97
N VAL A 228 0.97 16.75 -3.23
CA VAL A 228 2.25 16.13 -3.64
C VAL A 228 2.51 16.30 -5.14
N TYR A 229 1.53 15.99 -6.00
CA TYR A 229 1.77 15.85 -7.44
C TYR A 229 1.19 16.96 -8.32
N ALA A 230 0.40 17.89 -7.80
CA ALA A 230 -0.13 18.94 -8.66
C ALA A 230 1.01 19.87 -9.10
N PRO A 231 1.25 20.04 -10.42
CA PRO A 231 2.29 20.92 -10.97
C PRO A 231 2.06 22.41 -10.64
N TYR A 232 0.87 22.81 -10.20
CA TYR A 232 0.58 24.18 -9.80
C TYR A 232 0.08 24.22 -8.37
N LYS A 233 0.74 25.02 -7.53
CA LYS A 233 0.31 25.38 -6.18
C LYS A 233 -0.20 26.80 -6.20
N GLY A 234 -1.35 27.02 -5.58
CA GLY A 234 -1.94 28.32 -5.36
C GLY A 234 -1.94 28.64 -3.87
N LEU A 235 -1.72 29.90 -3.50
CA LEU A 235 -1.88 30.39 -2.14
C LEU A 235 -2.78 31.63 -2.15
N CYS A 236 -3.77 31.68 -1.26
CA CYS A 236 -4.58 32.88 -1.08
C CYS A 236 -4.02 33.79 0.04
N PRO A 237 -4.45 35.05 0.15
CA PRO A 237 -3.93 35.99 1.16
C PRO A 237 -4.12 35.52 2.62
N ASN A 238 -5.08 34.62 2.88
CA ASN A 238 -5.33 34.05 4.20
C ASN A 238 -4.58 32.71 4.43
N GLY A 239 -3.69 32.29 3.52
CA GLY A 239 -2.84 31.12 3.70
C GLY A 239 -3.45 29.77 3.27
N HIS A 240 -4.66 29.74 2.69
CA HIS A 240 -5.21 28.50 2.15
C HIS A 240 -4.47 28.06 0.88
N GLU A 241 -4.09 26.79 0.83
CA GLU A 241 -3.41 26.19 -0.31
C GLU A 241 -4.41 25.62 -1.31
N HIS A 242 -4.07 25.75 -2.60
CA HIS A 242 -4.86 25.24 -3.70
C HIS A 242 -3.97 24.48 -4.68
N TYR A 243 -4.51 23.46 -5.32
CA TYR A 243 -3.73 22.57 -6.18
C TYR A 243 -4.39 22.38 -7.53
N ARG A 244 -3.62 22.47 -8.63
CA ARG A 244 -4.13 22.23 -9.98
C ARG A 244 -3.16 21.44 -10.85
N TYR A 245 -3.76 20.54 -11.64
CA TYR A 245 -3.05 19.76 -12.67
C TYR A 245 -2.91 20.45 -14.01
N GLN A 246 -3.62 21.55 -14.21
CA GLN A 246 -3.56 22.34 -15.43
C GLN A 246 -3.21 23.77 -15.07
N ARG A 247 -2.44 24.42 -15.95
CA ARG A 247 -2.11 25.84 -15.82
C ARG A 247 -3.39 26.64 -15.61
N PRO A 248 -3.47 27.49 -14.56
CA PRO A 248 -4.60 28.39 -14.37
C PRO A 248 -4.77 29.29 -15.60
N LYS A 249 -5.92 29.18 -16.27
CA LYS A 249 -6.23 29.97 -17.48
C LYS A 249 -7.08 31.21 -17.21
N ARG A 250 -7.54 31.40 -15.97
CA ARG A 250 -8.36 32.52 -15.52
C ARG A 250 -7.97 32.90 -14.10
N LEU A 251 -8.43 34.05 -13.64
CA LEU A 251 -8.33 34.44 -12.24
C LEU A 251 -9.22 33.51 -11.38
N TYR A 252 -8.68 33.09 -10.26
CA TYR A 252 -9.38 32.29 -9.25
C TYR A 252 -9.29 33.00 -7.91
N SER A 253 -10.32 32.86 -7.08
CA SER A 253 -10.30 33.29 -5.69
C SER A 253 -10.63 32.12 -4.76
N CYS A 254 -10.16 32.20 -3.53
CA CYS A 254 -10.31 31.16 -2.53
C CYS A 254 -11.78 30.97 -2.10
N HIS A 255 -12.34 29.79 -2.35
CA HIS A 255 -13.71 29.47 -1.93
C HIS A 255 -13.85 29.26 -0.41
N HIS A 256 -12.74 29.03 0.31
CA HIS A 256 -12.76 28.94 1.77
C HIS A 256 -12.90 30.33 2.41
N CYS A 257 -12.44 31.38 1.72
CA CYS A 257 -12.54 32.75 2.20
C CYS A 257 -13.87 33.42 1.87
N ALA A 258 -14.49 33.08 0.72
CA ALA A 258 -15.80 33.58 0.33
C ALA A 258 -16.52 32.61 -0.60
N SER A 259 -17.84 32.51 -0.47
CA SER A 259 -18.68 31.83 -1.46
C SER A 259 -18.73 32.69 -2.73
N GLY A 260 -18.05 32.25 -3.79
CA GLY A 260 -18.03 32.93 -5.09
C GLY A 260 -16.70 33.64 -5.41
N PHE A 261 -16.67 34.30 -6.57
CA PHE A 261 -15.45 35.01 -6.99
C PHE A 261 -15.29 36.32 -6.20
N ASN A 262 -14.15 36.49 -5.54
CA ASN A 262 -13.83 37.68 -4.77
C ASN A 262 -12.36 38.10 -4.99
N LYS A 263 -12.17 39.31 -5.53
CA LYS A 263 -10.84 39.87 -5.84
C LYS A 263 -9.95 40.05 -4.60
N LEU A 264 -10.52 40.17 -3.40
CA LEU A 264 -9.76 40.26 -2.15
C LEU A 264 -9.05 38.95 -1.78
N TYR A 265 -9.52 37.81 -2.33
CA TYR A 265 -9.00 36.49 -2.01
C TYR A 265 -8.44 35.79 -3.25
N MET A 266 -7.84 36.55 -4.17
CA MET A 266 -7.22 35.96 -5.37
C MET A 266 -6.14 34.97 -4.98
N ILE A 267 -6.14 33.84 -5.67
CA ILE A 267 -5.13 32.81 -5.49
C ILE A 267 -3.94 33.17 -6.35
N ASP A 268 -2.78 33.34 -5.73
CA ASP A 268 -1.51 33.49 -6.42
C ASP A 268 -0.95 32.11 -6.76
N TRP A 269 -0.60 31.87 -8.03
CA TRP A 269 -0.27 30.55 -8.54
C TRP A 269 1.19 30.45 -8.96
N VAL A 270 1.87 29.43 -8.46
CA VAL A 270 3.24 29.08 -8.84
C VAL A 270 3.28 27.70 -9.50
N ALA A 271 4.08 27.57 -10.55
CA ALA A 271 4.46 26.28 -11.09
C ALA A 271 5.50 25.64 -10.16
N ARG A 272 5.32 24.37 -9.83
CA ARG A 272 6.31 23.58 -9.11
C ARG A 272 7.27 22.95 -10.11
N ALA A 273 8.57 22.96 -9.80
CA ALA A 273 9.54 22.20 -10.57
C ALA A 273 9.19 20.70 -10.45
N SER A 274 9.17 20.01 -11.58
CA SER A 274 9.00 18.57 -11.69
C SER A 274 10.30 17.84 -11.39
#